data_AF-A0A1I1A4S1-F1
#
_entry.id   AF-A0A1I1A4S1-F1
#
_cell.length_a   1.000
_cell.length_b   1.000
_cell.length_c   1.000
_cell.angle_alpha   90.00
_cell.angle_beta   90.00
_cell.angle_gamma   90.00
#
_symmetry.space_group_name_H-M   'P 1'
#
loop_
_entity.id
_entity.type
_entity.pdbx_description
1 polymer ?
#
loop_
_entity_poly.entity_id
_entity_poly.type
_entity_poly.pdbx_seq_one_letter_code
_entity_poly.pdbx_strand_id
1 'polypeptide(L)'
;MKRFILFNSENTQKVSGSSWNRLTEVFGDWCSNFQNVIKNIFFDLNFTSNYKKSLQYCFCLGLLLLVGINVQAQNLSKDFKQFANNPVEKWQEGILQQSNSTYYEGSSTLQRVDLKNIPATNLNRHTLTLSHLATKGGHHAYDFITSYDQALLDFDVMSPGDSGISGPNGFNVSVWGAAIGSALTAAEMQALYNGPAANKIVSTQVTSGIYGAGGTSPTSAVLLLGANIGDRVAAYDASPGVGPGKRGVQLYGDQPILNAQLVLIRYTDASESYAEYELRWESTSTKMLILFAGHLALGNEFPSFVGVGYGNLLGAGAISGGPYHFKLDMLDGASLGSMDNQIKAGDIVIPPPPCTIAPQARTICDSDADPTFSGPVAAGMTYAWSISPSTPLLNANTQTVTVVNPPPGNYTLTLVTTNYGVTSVPPCTASLIVNPLPSVNNASAEFCEDNHENTVLSGYDDNIGAEADEDVVWYSDSDRTLIVTETGNLSVGVHTYYATVTNEDECDSPAELAITINAAPSVNNASAEFCEDNHENTVLSGYDDNIGA
;
A
#
# COMPACT_ATOMS: atom_id res chain seq x y z
N MET A 1 -3.76 8.48 60.19
CA MET A 1 -3.63 8.21 58.74
C MET A 1 -2.26 8.54 58.16
N LYS A 2 -1.73 9.77 58.25
CA LYS A 2 -0.38 10.09 57.71
C LYS A 2 0.78 9.22 58.25
N ARG A 3 0.71 8.77 59.51
CA ARG A 3 1.71 7.83 60.08
C ARG A 3 1.53 6.36 59.67
N PHE A 4 0.35 5.98 59.19
CA PHE A 4 0.07 4.62 58.70
C PHE A 4 0.56 4.43 57.25
N ILE A 5 0.61 5.53 56.49
CA ILE A 5 1.09 5.57 55.11
C ILE A 5 2.63 5.56 55.07
N LEU A 6 3.31 6.28 55.97
CA LEU A 6 4.78 6.25 56.11
C LEU A 6 5.31 4.87 56.58
N PHE A 7 4.54 4.12 57.38
CA PHE A 7 4.94 2.80 57.87
C PHE A 7 4.90 1.70 56.79
N ASN A 8 4.09 1.88 55.74
CA ASN A 8 3.97 0.90 54.66
C ASN A 8 5.05 1.10 53.58
N SER A 9 5.55 2.33 53.40
CA SER A 9 6.62 2.64 52.43
C SER A 9 8.02 2.21 52.90
N GLU A 10 8.28 2.19 54.21
CA GLU A 10 9.58 1.77 54.76
C GLU A 10 9.75 0.24 54.85
N ASN A 11 8.66 -0.52 54.92
CA ASN A 11 8.72 -1.98 55.08
C ASN A 11 8.63 -2.78 53.76
N THR A 12 8.16 -2.16 52.67
CA THR A 12 8.12 -2.81 51.35
C THR A 12 9.48 -2.86 50.64
N GLN A 13 10.46 -2.05 51.06
CA GLN A 13 11.84 -2.15 50.53
C GLN A 13 12.65 -3.35 51.06
N LYS A 14 12.15 -4.12 52.04
CA LYS A 14 12.94 -5.18 52.72
C LYS A 14 12.65 -6.63 52.28
N VAL A 15 11.76 -6.85 51.32
CA VAL A 15 11.40 -8.20 50.86
C VAL A 15 11.81 -8.42 49.40
N SER A 16 13.12 -8.46 49.18
CA SER A 16 13.71 -9.25 48.10
C SER A 16 14.76 -10.16 48.74
N GLY A 17 14.68 -11.46 48.46
CA GLY A 17 15.62 -12.45 48.98
C GLY A 17 15.00 -13.41 50.00
N SER A 18 14.96 -14.68 49.60
CA SER A 18 14.63 -15.86 50.36
C SER A 18 15.33 -15.95 51.73
N SER A 19 14.58 -15.93 52.83
CA SER A 19 14.81 -16.81 53.99
C SER A 19 13.63 -16.75 54.97
N TRP A 20 13.19 -17.93 55.43
CA TRP A 20 12.12 -18.11 56.41
C TRP A 20 12.40 -17.46 57.79
N ASN A 21 13.64 -17.02 58.04
CA ASN A 21 14.06 -16.40 59.31
C ASN A 21 13.69 -14.91 59.44
N ARG A 22 13.17 -14.27 58.38
CA ARG A 22 12.76 -12.84 58.42
C ARG A 22 11.28 -12.61 58.74
N LEU A 23 10.43 -13.63 58.66
CA LEU A 23 9.02 -13.53 59.07
C LEU A 23 8.91 -13.36 60.59
N THR A 24 9.77 -14.01 61.37
CA THR A 24 9.75 -13.93 62.85
C THR A 24 10.09 -12.54 63.39
N GLU A 25 10.94 -11.77 62.72
CA GLU A 25 11.25 -10.38 63.12
C GLU A 25 10.10 -9.42 62.81
N VAL A 26 9.47 -9.56 61.63
CA VAL A 26 8.31 -8.72 61.23
C VAL A 26 7.07 -9.02 62.09
N PHE A 27 6.85 -10.29 62.44
CA PHE A 27 5.79 -10.68 63.38
C PHE A 27 6.07 -10.25 64.83
N GLY A 28 7.35 -10.19 65.24
CA GLY A 28 7.77 -9.69 66.55
C GLY A 28 7.46 -8.21 66.77
N ASP A 29 7.72 -7.37 65.76
CA ASP A 29 7.41 -5.93 65.80
C ASP A 29 5.90 -5.65 65.69
N TRP A 30 5.15 -6.51 65.00
CA TRP A 30 3.69 -6.43 64.93
C TRP A 30 3.04 -6.72 66.28
N CYS A 31 3.48 -7.77 67.00
CA CYS A 31 3.00 -8.08 68.35
C CYS A 31 3.35 -6.99 69.37
N SER A 32 4.52 -6.36 69.25
CA SER A 32 4.99 -5.31 70.18
C SER A 32 4.18 -4.01 70.06
N ASN A 33 3.78 -3.63 68.85
CA ASN A 33 2.93 -2.46 68.62
C ASN A 33 1.45 -2.73 68.97
N PHE A 34 0.96 -3.95 68.78
CA PHE A 34 -0.40 -4.34 69.17
C PHE A 34 -0.56 -4.38 70.71
N GLN A 35 0.50 -4.73 71.45
CA GLN A 35 0.54 -4.65 72.92
C GLN A 35 0.31 -3.23 73.47
N ASN A 36 0.78 -2.19 72.77
CA ASN A 36 0.60 -0.80 73.19
C ASN A 36 -0.83 -0.30 72.95
N VAL A 37 -1.55 -0.87 71.97
CA VAL A 37 -2.96 -0.54 71.69
C VAL A 37 -3.88 -1.27 72.66
N ILE A 38 -3.62 -2.53 72.99
CA ILE A 38 -4.44 -3.31 73.93
C ILE A 38 -4.28 -2.84 75.39
N LYS A 39 -3.10 -2.37 75.81
CA LYS A 39 -2.90 -1.78 77.15
C LYS A 39 -3.78 -0.57 77.44
N ASN A 40 -4.24 0.15 76.40
CA ASN A 40 -5.09 1.33 76.56
C ASN A 40 -6.59 1.01 76.62
N ILE A 41 -7.01 -0.24 76.38
CA ILE A 41 -8.43 -0.59 76.25
C ILE A 41 -8.95 -1.47 77.41
N PHE A 42 -8.10 -2.18 78.15
CA PHE A 42 -8.55 -3.08 79.22
C PHE A 42 -8.01 -2.71 80.61
N PHE A 43 -8.87 -2.07 81.41
CA PHE A 43 -8.70 -1.88 82.85
C PHE A 43 -8.97 -3.20 83.61
N ASP A 44 -8.10 -3.48 84.59
CA ASP A 44 -8.26 -4.31 85.79
C ASP A 44 -8.97 -5.68 85.71
N LEU A 45 -8.25 -6.70 85.25
CA LEU A 45 -8.49 -8.08 85.71
C LEU A 45 -7.16 -8.73 86.17
N ASN A 46 -7.09 -8.97 87.48
CA ASN A 46 -6.00 -9.67 88.17
C ASN A 46 -6.15 -11.18 88.00
N PHE A 47 -5.59 -11.71 86.92
CA PHE A 47 -5.31 -13.14 86.77
C PHE A 47 -3.81 -13.39 86.73
N THR A 48 -3.37 -14.42 87.46
CA THR A 48 -1.97 -14.86 87.61
C THR A 48 -1.35 -15.28 86.27
N SER A 49 -0.05 -15.00 86.12
CA SER A 49 0.70 -14.83 84.85
C SER A 49 0.62 -15.97 83.82
N ASN A 50 0.34 -17.20 84.24
CA ASN A 50 0.36 -18.35 83.33
C ASN A 50 -0.95 -18.53 82.54
N TYR A 51 -2.10 -18.03 83.03
CA TYR A 51 -3.38 -18.12 82.30
C TYR A 51 -3.57 -17.02 81.25
N LYS A 52 -2.93 -15.84 81.42
CA LYS A 52 -2.99 -14.72 80.47
C LYS A 52 -2.35 -15.06 79.12
N LYS A 53 -1.22 -15.78 79.12
CA LYS A 53 -0.53 -16.17 77.88
C LYS A 53 -1.35 -17.17 77.08
N SER A 54 -1.87 -18.23 77.71
CA SER A 54 -2.67 -19.25 76.99
C SER A 54 -3.99 -18.71 76.45
N LEU A 55 -4.69 -17.83 77.16
CA LEU A 55 -5.94 -17.23 76.68
C LEU A 55 -5.71 -16.22 75.54
N GLN A 56 -4.59 -15.47 75.57
CA GLN A 56 -4.19 -14.57 74.47
C GLN A 56 -3.80 -15.34 73.20
N TYR A 57 -3.07 -16.45 73.32
CA TYR A 57 -2.75 -17.28 72.15
C TYR A 57 -4.02 -17.90 71.54
N CYS A 58 -4.95 -18.40 72.37
CA CYS A 58 -6.23 -18.92 71.88
C CYS A 58 -7.12 -17.85 71.23
N PHE A 59 -7.09 -16.60 71.73
CA PHE A 59 -7.87 -15.51 71.14
C PHE A 59 -7.28 -15.03 69.81
N CYS A 60 -5.95 -14.96 69.67
CA CYS A 60 -5.29 -14.64 68.40
C CYS A 60 -5.44 -15.77 67.37
N LEU A 61 -5.30 -17.04 67.78
CA LEU A 61 -5.55 -18.19 66.90
C LEU A 61 -7.03 -18.27 66.51
N GLY A 62 -7.94 -18.00 67.44
CA GLY A 62 -9.38 -17.94 67.23
C GLY A 62 -9.80 -16.81 66.29
N LEU A 63 -9.18 -15.63 66.39
CA LEU A 63 -9.42 -14.52 65.45
C LEU A 63 -8.86 -14.84 64.04
N LEU A 64 -7.71 -15.52 63.95
CA LEU A 64 -7.17 -16.01 62.68
C LEU A 64 -8.01 -17.13 62.05
N LEU A 65 -8.72 -17.93 62.86
CA LEU A 65 -9.63 -18.99 62.40
C LEU A 65 -11.05 -18.47 62.10
N LEU A 66 -11.50 -17.39 62.74
CA LEU A 66 -12.80 -16.73 62.49
C LEU A 66 -12.77 -15.77 61.29
N VAL A 67 -11.61 -15.17 60.99
CA VAL A 67 -11.37 -14.53 59.71
C VAL A 67 -10.85 -15.61 58.77
N GLY A 68 -11.76 -16.47 58.28
CA GLY A 68 -11.50 -17.31 57.13
C GLY A 68 -11.23 -16.42 55.93
N ILE A 69 -9.98 -15.96 55.78
CA ILE A 69 -9.53 -15.30 54.56
C ILE A 69 -9.55 -16.40 53.51
N ASN A 70 -10.67 -16.53 52.81
CA ASN A 70 -10.76 -17.23 51.54
C ASN A 70 -9.91 -16.43 50.54
N VAL A 71 -8.58 -16.50 50.66
CA VAL A 71 -7.70 -16.19 49.53
C VAL A 71 -7.79 -17.37 48.59
N GLN A 72 -8.89 -17.49 47.86
CA GLN A 72 -8.83 -18.19 46.60
C GLN A 72 -7.99 -17.31 45.68
N ALA A 73 -6.71 -17.65 45.52
CA ALA A 73 -5.94 -17.14 44.38
C ALA A 73 -6.73 -17.53 43.13
N GLN A 74 -7.38 -16.55 42.49
CA GLN A 74 -8.01 -16.81 41.20
C GLN A 74 -6.87 -17.05 40.21
N ASN A 75 -6.84 -18.24 39.62
CA ASN A 75 -5.85 -18.56 38.61
C ASN A 75 -6.05 -17.63 37.41
N LEU A 76 -4.94 -17.02 36.96
CA LEU A 76 -4.90 -16.26 35.72
C LEU A 76 -5.31 -17.19 34.57
N SER A 77 -6.43 -16.85 33.93
CA SER A 77 -6.85 -17.45 32.66
C SER A 77 -6.25 -16.61 31.54
N LYS A 78 -5.62 -17.25 30.58
CA LYS A 78 -4.82 -16.60 29.55
C LYS A 78 -4.87 -17.36 28.24
N ASP A 79 -4.80 -16.63 27.15
CA ASP A 79 -4.73 -17.19 25.81
C ASP A 79 -3.90 -16.29 24.88
N PHE A 80 -3.24 -16.89 23.89
CA PHE A 80 -2.46 -16.19 22.88
C PHE A 80 -2.70 -16.82 21.50
N LYS A 81 -3.34 -16.05 20.62
CA LYS A 81 -3.82 -16.51 19.32
C LYS A 81 -3.28 -15.65 18.19
N GLN A 82 -3.22 -16.24 17.02
CA GLN A 82 -2.97 -15.53 15.76
C GLN A 82 -4.08 -15.80 14.76
N PHE A 83 -4.18 -14.93 13.76
CA PHE A 83 -5.28 -14.98 12.81
C PHE A 83 -4.95 -15.83 11.59
N ALA A 84 -5.79 -16.82 11.30
CA ALA A 84 -5.76 -17.61 10.08
C ALA A 84 -6.83 -17.08 9.12
N ASN A 85 -6.43 -16.72 7.89
CA ASN A 85 -7.28 -16.03 6.92
C ASN A 85 -7.77 -16.93 5.74
N ASN A 86 -7.58 -18.25 5.81
CA ASN A 86 -7.98 -19.16 4.73
C ASN A 86 -8.35 -20.57 5.25
N PRO A 87 -9.28 -21.33 4.66
CA PRO A 87 -10.45 -20.87 3.89
C PRO A 87 -11.56 -20.29 4.79
N VAL A 88 -11.46 -20.51 6.11
CA VAL A 88 -12.37 -19.93 7.10
C VAL A 88 -11.54 -19.13 8.08
N GLU A 89 -11.80 -17.82 8.07
CA GLU A 89 -11.20 -16.84 8.95
C GLU A 89 -11.43 -17.18 10.44
N LYS A 90 -10.36 -17.29 11.21
CA LYS A 90 -10.45 -17.63 12.63
C LYS A 90 -9.20 -17.24 13.42
N TRP A 91 -9.39 -17.01 14.72
CA TRP A 91 -8.31 -16.98 15.69
C TRP A 91 -7.94 -18.42 16.09
N GLN A 92 -6.67 -18.77 15.98
CA GLN A 92 -6.18 -20.12 16.29
C GLN A 92 -4.86 -20.12 17.06
N GLU A 93 -4.58 -21.25 17.71
CA GLU A 93 -3.24 -21.63 18.17
C GLU A 93 -2.52 -22.40 17.05
N GLY A 94 -1.19 -22.46 17.13
CA GLY A 94 -0.36 -23.26 16.22
C GLY A 94 -0.06 -22.55 14.90
N ILE A 95 0.54 -23.27 13.96
CA ILE A 95 1.22 -22.69 12.79
C ILE A 95 0.27 -22.13 11.71
N LEU A 96 0.58 -20.92 11.22
CA LEU A 96 0.09 -20.35 9.96
C LEU A 96 0.88 -20.96 8.81
N GLN A 97 0.17 -21.51 7.83
CA GLN A 97 0.74 -22.23 6.71
C GLN A 97 -0.26 -22.23 5.54
N GLN A 98 0.17 -22.65 4.35
CA GLN A 98 -0.61 -22.55 3.11
C GLN A 98 -2.01 -23.20 3.20
N SER A 99 -2.20 -24.20 4.06
CA SER A 99 -3.50 -24.87 4.25
C SER A 99 -4.51 -24.07 5.07
N ASN A 100 -4.08 -23.03 5.80
CA ASN A 100 -4.95 -22.24 6.67
C ASN A 100 -4.72 -20.73 6.57
N SER A 101 -3.72 -20.27 5.82
CA SER A 101 -3.40 -18.85 5.71
C SER A 101 -2.62 -18.51 4.46
N THR A 102 -2.78 -17.27 4.01
CA THR A 102 -1.97 -16.62 2.98
C THR A 102 -1.51 -15.29 3.54
N TYR A 103 -0.21 -15.13 3.79
CA TYR A 103 0.39 -13.86 4.22
C TYR A 103 1.50 -13.48 3.26
N TYR A 104 1.70 -12.18 3.09
CA TYR A 104 2.69 -11.63 2.15
C TYR A 104 3.86 -11.01 2.92
N GLU A 105 5.07 -11.00 2.34
CA GLU A 105 6.13 -10.14 2.87
C GLU A 105 5.67 -8.68 2.94
N GLY A 106 6.08 -7.97 4.00
CA GLY A 106 5.65 -6.61 4.34
C GLY A 106 4.19 -6.46 4.76
N SER A 107 3.42 -7.56 4.82
CA SER A 107 2.18 -7.59 5.61
C SER A 107 2.50 -7.91 7.07
N SER A 108 1.47 -7.97 7.94
CA SER A 108 1.66 -8.29 9.35
C SER A 108 0.77 -9.45 9.81
N THR A 109 1.34 -10.38 10.58
CA THR A 109 0.56 -11.46 11.21
C THR A 109 -0.15 -10.94 12.46
N LEU A 110 -1.49 -10.97 12.47
CA LEU A 110 -2.29 -10.48 13.60
C LEU A 110 -2.13 -11.38 14.83
N GLN A 111 -2.02 -10.75 16.00
CA GLN A 111 -1.82 -11.37 17.30
C GLN A 111 -2.86 -10.87 18.30
N ARG A 112 -3.38 -11.77 19.13
CA ARG A 112 -4.37 -11.46 20.19
C ARG A 112 -3.99 -12.15 21.49
N VAL A 113 -3.90 -11.37 22.56
CA VAL A 113 -3.72 -11.87 23.92
C VAL A 113 -4.99 -11.62 24.71
N ASP A 114 -5.52 -12.69 25.32
CA ASP A 114 -6.68 -12.65 26.19
C ASP A 114 -6.21 -12.91 27.63
N LEU A 115 -6.47 -11.99 28.57
CA LEU A 115 -6.14 -12.17 29.98
C LEU A 115 -7.39 -11.98 30.84
N LYS A 116 -7.59 -12.87 31.82
CA LYS A 116 -8.72 -12.84 32.75
C LYS A 116 -8.27 -13.27 34.14
N ASN A 117 -8.85 -12.63 35.16
CA ASN A 117 -8.43 -12.74 36.56
C ASN A 117 -6.99 -12.24 36.76
N ILE A 118 -6.65 -11.10 36.13
CA ILE A 118 -5.34 -10.46 36.31
C ILE A 118 -5.18 -10.10 37.80
N PRO A 119 -4.15 -10.62 38.50
CA PRO A 119 -3.92 -10.30 39.90
C PRO A 119 -3.53 -8.84 40.08
N ALA A 120 -3.98 -8.19 41.16
CA ALA A 120 -3.50 -6.86 41.49
C ALA A 120 -2.00 -6.87 41.83
N THR A 121 -1.26 -5.88 41.32
CA THR A 121 0.15 -5.65 41.67
C THR A 121 0.31 -4.40 42.53
N ASN A 122 1.52 -4.15 43.02
CA ASN A 122 1.83 -2.88 43.67
C ASN A 122 1.59 -1.72 42.70
N LEU A 123 0.74 -0.76 43.11
CA LEU A 123 0.31 0.38 42.30
C LEU A 123 -0.48 0.01 41.02
N ASN A 124 -0.93 -1.25 40.90
CA ASN A 124 -1.58 -1.79 39.70
C ASN A 124 -0.74 -1.59 38.42
N ARG A 125 0.59 -1.65 38.56
CA ARG A 125 1.53 -1.61 37.44
C ARG A 125 1.76 -3.03 36.94
N HIS A 126 1.55 -3.24 35.66
CA HIS A 126 1.72 -4.53 35.01
C HIS A 126 2.82 -4.48 33.96
N THR A 127 3.48 -5.62 33.77
CA THR A 127 4.51 -5.84 32.75
C THR A 127 4.27 -7.15 32.01
N LEU A 128 4.16 -7.11 30.69
CA LEU A 128 4.04 -8.27 29.82
C LEU A 128 5.25 -8.34 28.89
N THR A 129 6.00 -9.44 28.90
CA THR A 129 7.13 -9.65 27.99
C THR A 129 6.73 -10.53 26.81
N LEU A 130 7.15 -10.13 25.62
CA LEU A 130 6.86 -10.80 24.36
C LEU A 130 8.08 -10.72 23.45
N SER A 131 8.24 -11.67 22.54
CA SER A 131 9.33 -11.67 21.58
C SER A 131 8.91 -12.20 20.22
N HIS A 132 9.61 -11.79 19.18
CA HIS A 132 9.47 -12.37 17.85
C HIS A 132 10.83 -12.73 17.27
N LEU A 133 10.85 -13.72 16.39
CA LEU A 133 12.06 -14.08 15.66
C LEU A 133 12.40 -12.97 14.67
N ALA A 134 13.50 -12.27 14.92
CA ALA A 134 13.95 -11.15 14.09
C ALA A 134 14.76 -11.62 12.88
N THR A 135 15.66 -12.58 13.07
CA THR A 135 16.52 -13.09 11.99
C THR A 135 16.72 -14.59 12.09
N LYS A 136 16.88 -15.24 10.93
CA LYS A 136 17.23 -16.66 10.83
C LYS A 136 17.92 -16.96 9.52
N GLY A 137 18.99 -17.76 9.58
CA GLY A 137 19.69 -18.23 8.38
C GLY A 137 20.26 -17.13 7.49
N GLY A 138 20.53 -15.93 8.03
CA GLY A 138 21.03 -14.80 7.24
C GLY A 138 19.95 -13.96 6.56
N HIS A 139 18.67 -14.15 6.90
CA HIS A 139 17.56 -13.31 6.44
C HIS A 139 16.76 -12.74 7.62
N HIS A 140 15.88 -11.79 7.32
CA HIS A 140 14.99 -11.13 8.27
C HIS A 140 13.64 -11.86 8.29
N ALA A 141 13.13 -12.18 9.49
CA ALA A 141 11.85 -12.85 9.69
C ALA A 141 10.75 -11.83 10.02
N TYR A 142 10.73 -11.34 11.26
CA TYR A 142 9.95 -10.17 11.66
C TYR A 142 10.89 -8.99 11.91
N ASP A 143 10.48 -7.76 11.58
CA ASP A 143 11.30 -6.57 11.83
C ASP A 143 10.84 -5.79 13.06
N PHE A 144 9.54 -5.52 13.17
CA PHE A 144 8.93 -4.76 14.25
C PHE A 144 7.45 -5.10 14.47
N ILE A 145 6.89 -4.52 15.54
CA ILE A 145 5.48 -4.67 15.91
C ILE A 145 4.68 -3.54 15.26
N THR A 146 3.54 -3.91 14.68
CA THR A 146 2.54 -3.01 14.11
C THR A 146 1.24 -3.10 14.90
N SER A 147 0.43 -2.05 14.84
CA SER A 147 -0.91 -2.06 15.40
C SER A 147 -1.82 -2.98 14.59
N TYR A 148 -2.82 -3.55 15.26
CA TYR A 148 -3.84 -4.38 14.62
C TYR A 148 -4.52 -3.67 13.44
N ASP A 149 -4.90 -2.40 13.60
CA ASP A 149 -5.53 -1.63 12.51
C ASP A 149 -4.59 -1.43 11.32
N GLN A 150 -3.30 -1.21 11.57
CA GLN A 150 -2.33 -1.01 10.49
C GLN A 150 -2.05 -2.30 9.74
N ALA A 151 -1.99 -3.43 10.45
CA ALA A 151 -1.80 -4.74 9.83
C ALA A 151 -2.88 -5.08 8.80
N LEU A 152 -4.13 -4.63 9.02
CA LEU A 152 -5.22 -4.79 8.05
C LEU A 152 -4.97 -3.98 6.77
N LEU A 153 -4.41 -2.77 6.90
CA LEU A 153 -4.07 -1.90 5.77
C LEU A 153 -2.84 -2.43 5.02
N ASP A 154 -1.81 -2.86 5.74
CA ASP A 154 -0.60 -3.41 5.13
C ASP A 154 -0.91 -4.66 4.32
N PHE A 155 -1.81 -5.52 4.81
CA PHE A 155 -2.25 -6.70 4.08
C PHE A 155 -2.88 -6.33 2.73
N ASP A 156 -3.78 -5.35 2.73
CA ASP A 156 -4.46 -4.87 1.52
C ASP A 156 -3.49 -4.32 0.47
N VAL A 157 -2.47 -3.59 0.92
CA VAL A 157 -1.42 -3.06 0.05
C VAL A 157 -0.55 -4.17 -0.53
N MET A 158 -0.26 -5.22 0.26
CA MET A 158 0.63 -6.31 -0.12
C MET A 158 -0.05 -7.49 -0.84
N SER A 159 -1.38 -7.49 -0.96
CA SER A 159 -2.13 -8.51 -1.72
C SER A 159 -2.70 -8.03 -3.07
N PRO A 160 -1.91 -7.47 -4.02
CA PRO A 160 -2.45 -7.03 -5.31
C PRO A 160 -3.19 -8.14 -6.06
N GLY A 161 -4.45 -7.88 -6.45
CA GLY A 161 -5.30 -8.81 -7.18
C GLY A 161 -6.21 -9.70 -6.33
N ASP A 162 -6.01 -9.73 -5.02
CA ASP A 162 -6.92 -10.32 -4.05
C ASP A 162 -7.68 -9.16 -3.39
N SER A 163 -8.91 -8.91 -3.81
CA SER A 163 -9.56 -7.63 -3.54
C SER A 163 -9.69 -7.38 -2.04
N GLY A 164 -9.03 -6.34 -1.52
CA GLY A 164 -9.59 -5.50 -0.48
C GLY A 164 -9.74 -6.11 0.92
N ILE A 165 -9.99 -5.28 1.92
CA ILE A 165 -10.78 -5.66 3.12
C ILE A 165 -12.23 -6.07 2.75
N SER A 166 -12.64 -5.93 1.49
CA SER A 166 -14.01 -6.11 0.99
C SER A 166 -14.20 -7.09 -0.18
N GLY A 167 -13.15 -7.76 -0.67
CA GLY A 167 -13.31 -8.82 -1.66
C GLY A 167 -13.60 -10.18 -1.05
N PRO A 168 -13.81 -11.22 -1.88
CA PRO A 168 -14.18 -12.56 -1.41
C PRO A 168 -13.13 -13.22 -0.50
N ASN A 169 -11.89 -12.71 -0.48
CA ASN A 169 -10.77 -13.14 0.39
C ASN A 169 -10.23 -12.01 1.29
N GLY A 170 -10.96 -10.90 1.42
CA GLY A 170 -10.55 -9.78 2.25
C GLY A 170 -10.55 -10.12 3.73
N PHE A 171 -9.59 -9.55 4.49
CA PHE A 171 -9.48 -9.70 5.94
C PHE A 171 -10.75 -9.17 6.64
N ASN A 172 -11.77 -10.02 6.85
CA ASN A 172 -12.97 -9.69 7.60
C ASN A 172 -12.82 -10.14 9.06
N VAL A 173 -11.82 -9.54 9.71
CA VAL A 173 -11.43 -9.98 11.05
C VAL A 173 -12.41 -9.48 12.09
N SER A 174 -13.21 -10.40 12.62
CA SER A 174 -13.86 -10.19 13.90
C SER A 174 -12.83 -10.37 15.03
N VAL A 175 -12.57 -9.30 15.78
CA VAL A 175 -11.74 -9.33 17.00
C VAL A 175 -12.18 -10.45 17.96
N TRP A 176 -13.49 -10.68 18.06
CA TRP A 176 -14.14 -11.67 18.92
C TRP A 176 -14.64 -12.91 18.17
N GLY A 177 -14.18 -13.15 16.93
CA GLY A 177 -14.58 -14.27 16.09
C GLY A 177 -14.44 -15.62 16.80
N ALA A 178 -15.18 -16.64 16.35
CA ALA A 178 -15.40 -17.93 17.02
C ALA A 178 -14.10 -18.59 17.51
N ALA A 179 -13.68 -18.26 18.74
CA ALA A 179 -12.48 -18.78 19.33
C ALA A 179 -12.81 -20.11 20.01
N ILE A 180 -12.23 -21.20 19.52
CA ILE A 180 -12.12 -22.42 20.30
C ILE A 180 -11.06 -22.16 21.38
N GLY A 181 -11.46 -22.20 22.66
CA GLY A 181 -10.52 -22.22 23.79
C GLY A 181 -10.08 -20.86 24.37
N SER A 182 -10.80 -19.76 24.14
CA SER A 182 -10.37 -18.43 24.64
C SER A 182 -10.55 -18.21 26.14
N ALA A 183 -9.61 -17.47 26.75
CA ALA A 183 -9.69 -17.07 28.16
C ALA A 183 -10.84 -16.08 28.43
N LEU A 184 -11.11 -15.20 27.46
CA LEU A 184 -12.25 -14.29 27.44
C LEU A 184 -13.35 -14.86 26.53
N THR A 185 -14.61 -14.71 26.91
CA THR A 185 -15.73 -15.02 26.01
C THR A 185 -15.86 -13.97 24.90
N ALA A 186 -16.51 -14.31 23.78
CA ALA A 186 -16.76 -13.36 22.69
C ALA A 186 -17.50 -12.08 23.18
N ALA A 187 -18.47 -12.26 24.09
CA ALA A 187 -19.20 -11.14 24.69
C ALA A 187 -18.31 -10.28 25.60
N GLU A 188 -17.39 -10.89 26.36
CA GLU A 188 -16.42 -10.14 27.16
C GLU A 188 -15.47 -9.35 26.25
N MET A 189 -14.90 -9.96 25.22
CA MET A 189 -14.04 -9.27 24.24
C MET A 189 -14.78 -8.11 23.58
N GLN A 190 -16.02 -8.33 23.15
CA GLN A 190 -16.84 -7.28 22.55
C GLN A 190 -17.12 -6.14 23.54
N ALA A 191 -17.39 -6.45 24.81
CA ALA A 191 -17.59 -5.43 25.84
C ALA A 191 -16.32 -4.61 26.12
N LEU A 192 -15.15 -5.25 26.16
CA LEU A 192 -13.86 -4.56 26.28
C LEU A 192 -13.60 -3.67 25.06
N TYR A 193 -13.74 -4.24 23.86
CA TYR A 193 -13.47 -3.56 22.59
C TYR A 193 -14.39 -2.35 22.38
N ASN A 194 -15.66 -2.45 22.79
CA ASN A 194 -16.66 -1.37 22.70
C ASN A 194 -16.75 -0.51 23.96
N GLY A 195 -15.92 -0.75 24.97
CA GLY A 195 -15.96 -0.06 26.27
C GLY A 195 -15.67 1.45 26.20
N PRO A 196 -15.64 2.14 27.36
CA PRO A 196 -15.31 3.56 27.44
C PRO A 196 -13.90 3.85 26.91
N ALA A 197 -13.68 5.03 26.32
CA ALA A 197 -12.36 5.43 25.81
C ALA A 197 -11.27 5.43 26.89
N ALA A 198 -11.61 5.76 28.15
CA ALA A 198 -10.67 5.72 29.27
C ALA A 198 -10.12 4.31 29.57
N ASN A 199 -10.83 3.26 29.13
CA ASN A 199 -10.45 1.87 29.31
C ASN A 199 -9.70 1.32 28.08
N LYS A 200 -9.31 2.19 27.15
CA LYS A 200 -8.65 1.82 25.91
C LYS A 200 -7.41 2.68 25.71
N ILE A 201 -6.33 2.06 25.26
CA ILE A 201 -5.20 2.80 24.71
C ILE A 201 -4.87 2.17 23.35
N VAL A 202 -5.05 2.95 22.29
CA VAL A 202 -4.45 2.69 20.98
C VAL A 202 -3.11 3.40 21.01
N SER A 203 -2.04 2.69 21.36
CA SER A 203 -0.74 3.32 21.56
C SER A 203 -0.18 3.78 20.21
N THR A 204 -0.17 5.10 20.02
CA THR A 204 0.34 5.76 18.82
C THR A 204 1.82 6.13 18.89
N GLN A 205 2.56 5.70 19.91
CA GLN A 205 3.99 5.99 19.98
C GLN A 205 4.69 5.02 20.93
N VAL A 206 4.95 3.84 20.40
CA VAL A 206 5.97 2.95 20.95
C VAL A 206 7.31 3.42 20.38
N THR A 207 7.95 4.41 21.00
CA THR A 207 9.39 4.58 20.81
C THR A 207 10.05 3.29 21.25
N SER A 208 10.60 2.52 20.31
CA SER A 208 11.62 1.50 20.58
C SER A 208 12.88 2.21 21.08
N GLY A 209 12.80 2.78 22.28
CA GLY A 209 13.91 3.42 22.95
C GLY A 209 14.68 2.36 23.71
N ILE A 210 15.92 2.10 23.29
CA ILE A 210 16.91 1.50 24.17
C ILE A 210 17.11 2.49 25.34
N TYR A 211 17.16 1.97 26.56
CA TYR A 211 17.33 2.73 27.80
C TYR A 211 18.39 3.84 27.70
N GLY A 212 17.97 5.08 27.97
CA GLY A 212 18.84 6.22 28.21
C GLY A 212 18.01 7.49 28.34
N ALA A 213 18.07 8.16 29.49
CA ALA A 213 17.25 9.32 29.82
C ALA A 213 17.41 10.46 28.79
N GLY A 214 16.29 10.89 28.19
CA GLY A 214 16.18 12.12 27.40
C GLY A 214 16.93 12.12 26.07
N GLY A 215 16.22 11.83 24.97
CA GLY A 215 16.70 12.17 23.63
C GLY A 215 16.34 11.13 22.56
N THR A 216 15.38 11.51 21.70
CA THR A 216 15.23 11.13 20.28
C THR A 216 15.16 9.65 19.88
N SER A 217 14.55 9.42 18.70
CA SER A 217 14.62 8.21 17.86
C SER A 217 15.92 7.41 18.02
N PRO A 218 15.95 6.07 17.84
CA PRO A 218 17.20 5.29 17.91
C PRO A 218 18.32 5.98 17.12
N THR A 219 19.25 6.62 17.85
CA THR A 219 20.47 7.24 17.32
C THR A 219 21.65 6.28 17.34
N SER A 220 21.41 5.00 17.66
CA SER A 220 22.39 3.93 17.53
C SER A 220 21.85 2.89 16.59
N ALA A 221 22.47 2.77 15.41
CA ALA A 221 22.16 1.80 14.39
C ALA A 221 22.23 0.39 14.98
N VAL A 222 21.08 -0.20 15.31
CA VAL A 222 21.02 -1.62 15.62
C VAL A 222 21.10 -2.34 14.29
N LEU A 223 22.32 -2.82 13.99
CA LEU A 223 22.60 -3.58 12.79
C LEU A 223 22.24 -5.04 13.03
N LEU A 224 21.20 -5.51 12.35
CA LEU A 224 20.93 -6.94 12.20
C LEU A 224 21.35 -7.33 10.80
N LEU A 225 22.26 -8.30 10.69
CA LEU A 225 22.78 -8.78 9.40
C LEU A 225 23.34 -7.66 8.50
N GLY A 226 23.86 -6.58 9.12
CA GLY A 226 24.38 -5.41 8.41
C GLY A 226 23.34 -4.38 7.99
N ALA A 227 22.04 -4.63 8.20
CA ALA A 227 20.97 -3.67 7.96
C ALA A 227 20.57 -2.92 9.23
N ASN A 228 20.37 -1.61 9.13
CA ASN A 228 19.90 -0.78 10.23
C ASN A 228 18.37 -0.85 10.35
N ILE A 229 17.87 -1.51 11.40
CA ILE A 229 16.43 -1.65 11.63
C ILE A 229 15.76 -0.29 11.86
N GLY A 230 16.46 0.67 12.45
CA GLY A 230 15.97 2.03 12.65
C GLY A 230 15.61 2.73 11.34
N ASP A 231 16.38 2.48 10.28
CA ASP A 231 16.13 3.05 8.95
C ASP A 231 14.89 2.40 8.31
N ARG A 232 14.70 1.09 8.50
CA ARG A 232 13.50 0.38 8.01
C ARG A 232 12.23 0.82 8.71
N VAL A 233 12.34 0.99 10.02
CA VAL A 233 11.29 1.59 10.84
C VAL A 233 10.95 3.00 10.37
N ALA A 234 11.95 3.84 10.12
CA ALA A 234 11.72 5.22 9.67
C ALA A 234 11.09 5.27 8.27
N ALA A 235 11.52 4.38 7.37
CA ALA A 235 10.92 4.21 6.05
C ALA A 235 9.47 3.74 6.12
N TYR A 236 9.18 2.76 6.98
CA TYR A 236 7.83 2.26 7.20
C TYR A 236 6.92 3.35 7.78
N ASP A 237 7.37 4.08 8.80
CA ASP A 237 6.61 5.19 9.40
C ASP A 237 6.38 6.36 8.41
N ALA A 238 7.20 6.47 7.35
CA ALA A 238 7.06 7.47 6.28
C ALA A 238 6.25 6.97 5.07
N SER A 239 5.83 5.70 5.06
CA SER A 239 5.17 5.07 3.92
C SER A 239 3.73 5.58 3.74
N PRO A 240 3.25 5.79 2.50
CA PRO A 240 1.87 6.23 2.25
C PRO A 240 0.84 5.26 2.86
N GLY A 241 -0.16 5.80 3.56
CA GLY A 241 -1.19 5.00 4.22
C GLY A 241 -0.81 4.50 5.63
N VAL A 242 0.46 4.65 6.03
CA VAL A 242 0.89 4.46 7.42
C VAL A 242 0.65 5.77 8.17
N GLY A 243 -0.52 5.89 8.81
CA GLY A 243 -0.92 7.09 9.56
C GLY A 243 -0.08 7.32 10.84
N PRO A 244 -0.26 8.45 11.54
CA PRO A 244 0.44 8.70 12.81
C PRO A 244 0.07 7.64 13.85
N GLY A 245 1.10 6.96 14.38
CA GLY A 245 0.99 6.06 15.52
C GLY A 245 0.53 4.65 15.27
N LYS A 246 1.09 4.05 14.22
CA LYS A 246 0.64 2.78 13.68
C LYS A 246 1.56 1.60 13.99
N ARG A 247 2.76 1.86 14.53
CA ARG A 247 3.58 0.88 15.25
C ARG A 247 3.23 0.90 16.73
N GLY A 248 2.45 -0.08 17.19
CA GLY A 248 2.00 -0.10 18.57
C GLY A 248 1.12 -1.29 18.92
N VAL A 249 0.69 -1.30 20.17
CA VAL A 249 -0.24 -2.28 20.74
C VAL A 249 -1.53 -1.55 21.12
N GLN A 250 -2.66 -2.23 20.98
CA GLN A 250 -3.96 -1.76 21.43
C GLN A 250 -4.35 -2.53 22.69
N LEU A 251 -4.66 -1.83 23.77
CA LEU A 251 -5.06 -2.41 25.04
C LEU A 251 -6.51 -2.04 25.34
N TYR A 252 -7.30 -3.03 25.74
CA TYR A 252 -8.71 -2.87 26.12
C TYR A 252 -8.94 -3.55 27.48
N GLY A 253 -9.33 -2.77 28.48
CA GLY A 253 -9.53 -3.22 29.86
C GLY A 253 -10.97 -3.06 30.34
N ASP A 254 -11.33 -3.76 31.41
CA ASP A 254 -12.60 -3.54 32.12
C ASP A 254 -12.53 -2.36 33.09
N GLN A 255 -11.36 -1.74 33.26
CA GLN A 255 -11.09 -0.53 34.03
C GLN A 255 -10.17 0.43 33.24
N PRO A 256 -10.01 1.69 33.69
CA PRO A 256 -9.14 2.65 33.02
C PRO A 256 -7.70 2.15 32.91
N ILE A 257 -7.04 2.48 31.78
CA ILE A 257 -5.64 2.13 31.51
C ILE A 257 -4.84 3.42 31.43
N LEU A 258 -3.69 3.46 32.10
CA LEU A 258 -2.78 4.60 32.15
C LEU A 258 -1.36 4.17 31.83
N ASN A 259 -0.53 5.13 31.42
CA ASN A 259 0.92 4.97 31.28
C ASN A 259 1.35 3.73 30.47
N ALA A 260 0.58 3.38 29.43
CA ALA A 260 0.90 2.24 28.58
C ALA A 260 2.10 2.53 27.69
N GLN A 261 3.09 1.64 27.70
CA GLN A 261 4.33 1.77 26.94
C GLN A 261 4.82 0.39 26.52
N LEU A 262 5.04 0.18 25.22
CA LEU A 262 5.82 -0.94 24.73
C LEU A 262 7.28 -0.46 24.60
N VAL A 263 8.25 -1.34 24.88
CA VAL A 263 9.67 -1.01 24.80
C VAL A 263 10.38 -2.19 24.16
N LEU A 264 11.16 -1.94 23.11
CA LEU A 264 12.13 -2.92 22.61
C LEU A 264 13.30 -2.95 23.60
N ILE A 265 13.51 -4.09 24.25
CA ILE A 265 14.55 -4.27 25.26
C ILE A 265 15.89 -4.53 24.59
N ARG A 266 15.93 -5.49 23.67
CA ARG A 266 17.14 -5.89 22.93
C ARG A 266 16.80 -6.79 21.75
N TYR A 267 17.82 -7.03 20.94
CA TYR A 267 17.90 -8.22 20.10
C TYR A 267 18.82 -9.23 20.78
N THR A 268 18.52 -10.53 20.66
CA THR A 268 19.38 -11.57 21.25
C THR A 268 20.61 -11.83 20.37
N ASP A 269 21.80 -11.87 20.95
CA ASP A 269 23.06 -12.14 20.24
C ASP A 269 23.20 -13.64 19.89
N ALA A 270 22.42 -14.11 18.92
CA ALA A 270 22.41 -15.51 18.48
C ALA A 270 22.35 -15.62 16.95
N SER A 271 22.66 -16.81 16.42
CA SER A 271 22.52 -17.13 14.98
C SER A 271 21.06 -17.02 14.50
N GLU A 272 20.12 -17.16 15.44
CA GLU A 272 18.72 -16.81 15.32
C GLU A 272 18.43 -15.73 16.36
N SER A 273 18.24 -14.49 15.93
CA SER A 273 18.01 -13.38 16.85
C SER A 273 16.52 -13.20 17.11
N TYR A 274 16.14 -12.98 18.37
CA TYR A 274 14.82 -12.55 18.77
C TYR A 274 14.83 -11.07 19.12
N ALA A 275 13.80 -10.34 18.71
CA ALA A 275 13.49 -9.03 19.26
C ALA A 275 12.66 -9.22 20.54
N GLU A 276 13.18 -8.78 21.68
CA GLU A 276 12.50 -8.88 22.98
C GLU A 276 11.88 -7.55 23.37
N TYR A 277 10.61 -7.58 23.76
CA TYR A 277 9.84 -6.40 24.14
C TYR A 277 9.24 -6.54 25.54
N GLU A 278 9.02 -5.39 26.17
CA GLU A 278 8.24 -5.29 27.40
C GLU A 278 7.11 -4.26 27.23
N LEU A 279 5.87 -4.70 27.44
CA LEU A 279 4.68 -3.88 27.52
C LEU A 279 4.36 -3.56 28.98
N ARG A 280 4.34 -2.28 29.32
CA ARG A 280 4.01 -1.74 30.64
C ARG A 280 2.67 -1.03 30.58
N TRP A 281 1.86 -1.12 31.64
CA TRP A 281 0.68 -0.29 31.84
C TRP A 281 0.30 -0.20 33.32
N GLU A 282 -0.57 0.75 33.66
CA GLU A 282 -1.16 0.88 35.00
C GLU A 282 -2.69 0.75 34.89
N SER A 283 -3.29 -0.24 35.56
CA SER A 283 -4.74 -0.45 35.52
C SER A 283 -5.21 -1.43 36.60
N THR A 284 -6.37 -1.17 37.21
CA THR A 284 -7.07 -2.14 38.07
C THR A 284 -7.87 -3.18 37.28
N SER A 285 -7.68 -3.25 35.95
CA SER A 285 -8.43 -4.18 35.10
C SER A 285 -8.15 -5.63 35.49
N THR A 286 -9.22 -6.42 35.61
CA THR A 286 -9.12 -7.88 35.85
C THR A 286 -9.22 -8.67 34.55
N LYS A 287 -9.62 -7.99 33.46
CA LYS A 287 -9.73 -8.54 32.11
C LYS A 287 -9.02 -7.60 31.14
N MET A 288 -8.18 -8.14 30.28
CA MET A 288 -7.49 -7.39 29.24
C MET A 288 -7.56 -8.15 27.92
N LEU A 289 -7.91 -7.43 26.87
CA LEU A 289 -7.71 -7.81 25.48
C LEU A 289 -6.58 -6.96 24.93
N ILE A 290 -5.57 -7.60 24.35
CA ILE A 290 -4.41 -6.92 23.75
C ILE A 290 -4.30 -7.35 22.29
N LEU A 291 -4.29 -6.37 21.38
CA LEU A 291 -4.18 -6.59 19.93
C LEU A 291 -2.93 -5.92 19.38
N PHE A 292 -2.22 -6.63 18.52
CA PHE A 292 -1.04 -6.16 17.80
C PHE A 292 -0.76 -7.08 16.62
N ALA A 293 0.30 -6.80 15.87
CA ALA A 293 0.75 -7.67 14.81
C ALA A 293 2.28 -7.65 14.68
N GLY A 294 2.82 -8.70 14.07
CA GLY A 294 4.23 -8.76 13.69
C GLY A 294 4.38 -8.51 12.21
N HIS A 295 5.13 -7.47 11.82
CA HIS A 295 5.39 -7.15 10.43
C HIS A 295 6.43 -8.12 9.86
N LEU A 296 6.05 -8.82 8.79
CA LEU A 296 6.89 -9.77 8.09
C LEU A 296 7.90 -8.98 7.27
N ALA A 297 9.18 -9.20 7.54
CA ALA A 297 10.24 -8.43 6.90
C ALA A 297 10.13 -8.50 5.37
N LEU A 298 10.16 -7.33 4.75
CA LEU A 298 10.12 -7.22 3.30
C LEU A 298 11.50 -7.46 2.71
N GLY A 299 11.64 -8.43 1.81
CA GLY A 299 12.90 -8.64 1.11
C GLY A 299 13.07 -7.59 0.03
N ASN A 300 12.15 -7.59 -0.92
CA ASN A 300 12.25 -6.75 -2.11
C ASN A 300 11.58 -5.38 -1.89
N GLU A 301 12.19 -4.31 -2.41
CA GLU A 301 11.56 -2.98 -2.39
C GLU A 301 10.16 -3.01 -3.03
N PHE A 302 9.21 -2.35 -2.37
CA PHE A 302 7.83 -2.23 -2.81
C PHE A 302 7.45 -0.74 -2.83
N PRO A 303 6.80 -0.19 -3.89
CA PRO A 303 6.63 1.26 -4.01
C PRO A 303 5.82 1.93 -2.91
N SER A 304 4.91 1.20 -2.28
CA SER A 304 4.16 1.71 -1.13
C SER A 304 4.99 1.69 0.16
N PHE A 305 6.14 1.01 0.17
CA PHE A 305 7.02 0.79 1.31
C PHE A 305 8.50 1.02 0.94
N VAL A 306 8.78 2.16 0.30
CA VAL A 306 10.13 2.51 -0.17
C VAL A 306 11.11 2.60 1.01
N GLY A 307 12.20 1.85 0.94
CA GLY A 307 13.25 1.82 1.96
C GLY A 307 12.99 0.84 3.10
N VAL A 308 11.84 0.15 3.11
CA VAL A 308 11.51 -0.91 4.08
C VAL A 308 12.20 -2.22 3.71
N GLY A 309 12.43 -2.46 2.41
CA GLY A 309 13.02 -3.70 1.90
C GLY A 309 14.47 -3.94 2.35
N TYR A 310 14.79 -5.16 2.76
CA TYR A 310 16.15 -5.55 3.17
C TYR A 310 17.09 -5.87 2.00
N GLY A 311 16.54 -6.07 0.81
CA GLY A 311 17.26 -6.47 -0.40
C GLY A 311 16.84 -7.85 -0.89
N ASN A 312 17.30 -8.17 -2.11
CA ASN A 312 16.91 -9.36 -2.87
C ASN A 312 16.87 -10.65 -2.01
N LEU A 313 15.66 -11.20 -1.81
CA LEU A 313 15.43 -12.42 -1.04
C LEU A 313 16.07 -12.39 0.37
N LEU A 314 16.06 -11.24 1.04
CA LEU A 314 16.49 -11.10 2.43
C LEU A 314 15.32 -10.97 3.41
N GLY A 315 14.08 -11.08 2.91
CA GLY A 315 12.85 -10.98 3.67
C GLY A 315 12.32 -12.30 4.21
N ALA A 316 11.13 -12.21 4.78
CA ALA A 316 10.45 -13.26 5.51
C ALA A 316 10.01 -14.45 4.64
N GLY A 317 9.88 -14.31 3.32
CA GLY A 317 9.58 -15.43 2.42
C GLY A 317 10.83 -16.23 2.03
N ALA A 318 12.03 -15.68 2.24
CA ALA A 318 13.27 -16.27 1.75
C ALA A 318 13.97 -17.24 2.72
N ILE A 319 13.55 -17.30 3.98
CA ILE A 319 14.17 -18.22 4.95
C ILE A 319 13.77 -19.66 4.62
N SER A 320 14.77 -20.52 4.51
CA SER A 320 14.56 -21.95 4.40
C SER A 320 14.33 -22.59 5.78
N GLY A 321 13.30 -23.44 5.90
CA GLY A 321 13.12 -24.35 7.03
C GLY A 321 11.96 -24.03 7.97
N GLY A 322 12.15 -24.38 9.26
CA GLY A 322 11.11 -24.36 10.29
C GLY A 322 10.57 -22.96 10.64
N PRO A 323 9.43 -22.90 11.34
CA PRO A 323 8.62 -21.69 11.48
C PRO A 323 9.32 -20.53 12.18
N TYR A 324 8.77 -19.33 11.98
CA TYR A 324 9.08 -18.17 12.82
C TYR A 324 8.21 -18.20 14.06
N HIS A 325 8.70 -17.60 15.12
CA HIS A 325 8.07 -17.67 16.42
C HIS A 325 7.69 -16.27 16.88
N PHE A 326 6.46 -16.12 17.32
CA PHE A 326 5.98 -15.03 18.13
C PHE A 326 5.64 -15.60 19.50
N LYS A 327 6.28 -15.12 20.57
CA LYS A 327 6.22 -15.71 21.90
C LYS A 327 5.69 -14.74 22.93
N LEU A 328 4.96 -15.29 23.90
CA LEU A 328 4.50 -14.58 25.08
C LEU A 328 5.11 -15.24 26.32
N ASP A 329 5.88 -14.49 27.12
CA ASP A 329 6.78 -15.10 28.10
C ASP A 329 6.29 -14.94 29.54
N MET A 330 6.13 -13.69 30.03
CA MET A 330 5.83 -13.41 31.43
C MET A 330 4.80 -12.29 31.60
N LEU A 331 3.93 -12.43 32.60
CA LEU A 331 3.11 -11.36 33.17
C LEU A 331 3.58 -11.10 34.60
N ASP A 332 3.97 -9.88 34.91
CA ASP A 332 4.42 -9.44 36.24
C ASP A 332 5.55 -10.31 36.83
N GLY A 333 6.43 -10.78 35.95
CA GLY A 333 7.54 -11.68 36.29
C GLY A 333 7.15 -13.15 36.48
N ALA A 334 5.86 -13.48 36.39
CA ALA A 334 5.38 -14.87 36.42
C ALA A 334 5.28 -15.43 35.00
N SER A 335 5.80 -16.65 34.79
CA SER A 335 5.75 -17.32 33.48
C SER A 335 4.31 -17.57 33.03
N LEU A 336 4.06 -17.32 31.74
CA LEU A 336 2.81 -17.65 31.06
C LEU A 336 2.83 -19.06 30.43
N GLY A 337 3.90 -19.83 30.63
CA GLY A 337 4.11 -21.12 29.97
C GLY A 337 4.60 -20.96 28.54
N SER A 338 4.63 -22.06 27.77
CA SER A 338 5.13 -22.08 26.39
C SER A 338 4.06 -21.58 25.40
N MET A 339 3.84 -20.26 25.38
CA MET A 339 2.91 -19.62 24.43
C MET A 339 3.66 -19.16 23.18
N ASP A 340 3.43 -19.86 22.07
CA ASP A 340 4.15 -19.66 20.80
C ASP A 340 3.19 -19.74 19.61
N ASN A 341 3.16 -18.66 18.82
CA ASN A 341 2.46 -18.55 17.56
C ASN A 341 3.48 -18.61 16.42
N GLN A 342 3.21 -19.48 15.45
CA GLN A 342 4.16 -19.83 14.40
C GLN A 342 3.68 -19.45 13.01
N ILE A 343 4.59 -19.09 12.11
CA ILE A 343 4.32 -19.02 10.66
C ILE A 343 5.38 -19.79 9.89
N LYS A 344 4.97 -20.59 8.90
CA LYS A 344 5.88 -21.34 8.05
C LYS A 344 6.50 -20.43 7.00
N ALA A 345 7.82 -20.22 7.11
CA ALA A 345 8.62 -19.37 6.24
C ALA A 345 8.31 -19.53 4.74
N GLY A 346 8.40 -20.77 4.24
CA GLY A 346 8.18 -21.08 2.82
C GLY A 346 6.73 -20.95 2.33
N ASP A 347 5.78 -20.63 3.21
CA ASP A 347 4.38 -20.37 2.85
C ASP A 347 4.06 -18.87 2.86
N ILE A 348 5.03 -18.01 3.21
CA ILE A 348 4.91 -16.55 3.07
C ILE A 348 5.11 -16.20 1.59
N VAL A 349 4.13 -15.52 1.03
CA VAL A 349 4.11 -15.13 -0.38
C VAL A 349 4.94 -13.87 -0.57
N ILE A 350 5.82 -13.86 -1.57
CA ILE A 350 6.51 -12.64 -1.96
C ILE A 350 5.52 -11.80 -2.79
N PRO A 351 5.22 -10.55 -2.39
CA PRO A 351 4.22 -9.74 -3.08
C PRO A 351 4.65 -9.48 -4.54
N PRO A 352 3.72 -9.56 -5.51
CA PRO A 352 4.03 -9.27 -6.90
C PRO A 352 4.47 -7.81 -7.04
N PRO A 353 5.45 -7.51 -7.92
CA PRO A 353 5.88 -6.14 -8.11
C PRO A 353 4.76 -5.24 -8.63
N PRO A 354 4.86 -3.93 -8.38
CA PRO A 354 3.94 -2.95 -8.94
C PRO A 354 3.91 -3.06 -10.47
N CYS A 355 2.75 -2.77 -11.02
CA CYS A 355 2.56 -2.70 -12.44
C CYS A 355 1.60 -1.55 -12.73
N THR A 356 2.06 -0.63 -13.59
CA THR A 356 1.30 0.50 -14.10
C THR A 356 1.83 0.83 -15.49
N ILE A 357 1.00 1.43 -16.35
CA ILE A 357 1.42 1.95 -17.66
C ILE A 357 1.00 3.41 -17.74
N ALA A 358 1.94 4.28 -18.11
CA ALA A 358 1.70 5.70 -18.36
C ALA A 358 2.08 6.09 -19.79
N PRO A 359 1.20 6.74 -20.59
CA PRO A 359 -0.20 7.01 -20.27
C PRO A 359 -1.06 5.73 -20.28
N GLN A 360 -2.22 5.74 -19.61
CA GLN A 360 -3.14 4.58 -19.59
C GLN A 360 -3.92 4.42 -20.91
N ALA A 361 -4.10 5.51 -21.64
CA ALA A 361 -4.73 5.54 -22.96
C ALA A 361 -4.05 6.63 -23.81
N ARG A 362 -3.98 6.41 -25.12
CA ARG A 362 -3.50 7.40 -26.08
C ARG A 362 -4.24 7.25 -27.41
N THR A 363 -4.57 8.37 -28.04
CA THR A 363 -5.12 8.45 -29.40
C THR A 363 -4.19 9.33 -30.22
N ILE A 364 -3.86 8.91 -31.44
CA ILE A 364 -3.01 9.63 -32.40
C ILE A 364 -3.56 9.46 -33.81
N CYS A 365 -3.11 10.29 -34.75
CA CYS A 365 -3.29 10.08 -36.19
C CYS A 365 -2.13 9.27 -36.77
N ASP A 366 -2.34 8.59 -37.90
CA ASP A 366 -1.29 7.79 -38.58
C ASP A 366 -0.06 8.62 -39.01
N SER A 367 -0.19 9.94 -39.11
CA SER A 367 0.91 10.89 -39.41
C SER A 367 1.66 11.38 -38.17
N ASP A 368 1.18 11.09 -36.96
CA ASP A 368 1.79 11.56 -35.73
C ASP A 368 3.10 10.84 -35.42
N ALA A 369 3.90 11.44 -34.54
CA ALA A 369 5.10 10.80 -34.02
C ALA A 369 4.78 9.53 -33.20
N ASP A 370 5.66 8.53 -33.31
CA ASP A 370 5.58 7.25 -32.60
C ASP A 370 5.24 7.42 -31.10
N PRO A 371 4.17 6.80 -30.59
CA PRO A 371 3.77 6.96 -29.21
C PRO A 371 4.63 6.12 -28.27
N THR A 372 4.93 6.68 -27.10
CA THR A 372 5.69 6.03 -26.04
C THR A 372 4.82 5.73 -24.82
N PHE A 373 5.07 4.58 -24.19
CA PHE A 373 4.46 4.14 -22.92
C PHE A 373 5.54 3.74 -21.92
N SER A 374 5.33 4.00 -20.63
CA SER A 374 6.32 3.71 -19.59
C SER A 374 5.74 2.93 -18.43
N GLY A 375 6.50 1.94 -17.95
CA GLY A 375 6.23 1.23 -16.71
C GLY A 375 6.82 1.94 -15.48
N PRO A 376 6.56 1.43 -14.26
CA PRO A 376 7.08 2.02 -13.02
C PRO A 376 8.61 1.92 -12.93
N VAL A 377 9.25 2.88 -12.26
CA VAL A 377 10.69 2.85 -11.95
C VAL A 377 10.91 2.10 -10.63
N ALA A 378 11.73 1.05 -10.63
CA ALA A 378 12.31 0.50 -9.40
C ALA A 378 13.62 -0.23 -9.69
N ALA A 379 14.52 -0.25 -8.70
CA ALA A 379 15.82 -0.91 -8.82
C ALA A 379 15.65 -2.44 -8.94
N GLY A 380 16.31 -3.05 -9.93
CA GLY A 380 16.25 -4.50 -10.18
C GLY A 380 15.04 -4.96 -11.00
N MET A 381 14.16 -4.04 -11.42
CA MET A 381 13.01 -4.35 -12.27
C MET A 381 13.42 -4.69 -13.70
N THR A 382 12.76 -5.69 -14.28
CA THR A 382 12.75 -5.95 -15.72
C THR A 382 11.33 -5.82 -16.27
N TYR A 383 11.22 -5.56 -17.56
CA TYR A 383 9.97 -5.24 -18.24
C TYR A 383 9.79 -6.19 -19.41
N ALA A 384 8.55 -6.64 -19.63
CA ALA A 384 8.18 -7.43 -20.79
C ALA A 384 6.88 -6.84 -21.37
N TRP A 385 7.00 -6.17 -22.51
CA TRP A 385 5.88 -5.58 -23.23
C TRP A 385 5.38 -6.52 -24.33
N SER A 386 4.07 -6.54 -24.52
CA SER A 386 3.43 -7.10 -25.71
C SER A 386 2.30 -6.18 -26.19
N ILE A 387 1.89 -6.35 -27.44
CA ILE A 387 0.80 -5.60 -28.06
C ILE A 387 -0.12 -6.56 -28.79
N SER A 388 -1.43 -6.29 -28.72
CA SER A 388 -2.46 -7.02 -29.44
C SER A 388 -3.31 -6.03 -30.25
N PRO A 389 -3.48 -6.23 -31.57
CA PRO A 389 -2.87 -7.28 -32.41
C PRO A 389 -1.32 -7.19 -32.48
N SER A 390 -0.65 -8.26 -32.91
CA SER A 390 0.82 -8.49 -32.79
C SER A 390 1.71 -7.64 -33.71
N THR A 391 1.27 -6.43 -34.03
CA THR A 391 1.95 -5.39 -34.80
C THR A 391 1.61 -4.10 -34.08
N PRO A 392 2.57 -3.23 -33.70
CA PRO A 392 3.88 -3.00 -34.34
C PRO A 392 5.08 -3.36 -33.44
N LEU A 393 6.29 -3.08 -33.92
CA LEU A 393 7.56 -3.33 -33.22
C LEU A 393 7.64 -2.56 -31.90
N LEU A 394 8.05 -3.27 -30.85
CA LEU A 394 8.28 -2.75 -29.50
C LEU A 394 9.73 -3.01 -29.10
N ASN A 395 10.37 -2.05 -28.43
CA ASN A 395 11.53 -2.31 -27.58
C ASN A 395 11.09 -2.98 -26.28
N ALA A 396 10.69 -4.25 -26.37
CA ALA A 396 9.88 -4.93 -25.36
C ALA A 396 10.53 -5.15 -23.97
N ASN A 397 11.82 -4.88 -23.80
CA ASN A 397 12.57 -5.20 -22.58
C ASN A 397 13.06 -3.98 -21.78
N THR A 398 12.60 -2.79 -22.11
CA THR A 398 12.97 -1.54 -21.41
C THR A 398 11.80 -0.98 -20.63
N GLN A 399 12.09 -0.10 -19.65
CA GLN A 399 11.05 0.58 -18.86
C GLN A 399 10.05 1.32 -19.76
N THR A 400 10.56 2.05 -20.75
CA THR A 400 9.77 2.77 -21.74
C THR A 400 9.77 1.97 -23.03
N VAL A 401 8.60 1.81 -23.63
CA VAL A 401 8.40 1.21 -24.95
C VAL A 401 7.90 2.27 -25.94
N THR A 402 8.38 2.22 -27.16
CA THR A 402 7.91 3.02 -28.30
C THR A 402 7.20 2.07 -29.26
N VAL A 403 6.01 2.47 -29.69
CA VAL A 403 5.22 1.75 -30.69
C VAL A 403 5.57 2.35 -32.04
N VAL A 404 6.38 1.65 -32.84
CA VAL A 404 6.98 2.21 -34.06
C VAL A 404 6.05 2.05 -35.26
N ASN A 405 5.70 3.16 -35.91
CA ASN A 405 4.88 3.25 -37.11
C ASN A 405 3.62 2.37 -37.04
N PRO A 406 2.73 2.58 -36.04
CA PRO A 406 1.53 1.78 -35.90
C PRO A 406 0.52 2.08 -37.01
N PRO A 407 0.05 1.09 -37.79
CA PRO A 407 -1.04 1.33 -38.74
C PRO A 407 -2.34 1.77 -38.04
N PRO A 408 -3.30 2.36 -38.76
CA PRO A 408 -4.61 2.68 -38.22
C PRO A 408 -5.28 1.47 -37.59
N GLY A 409 -5.81 1.64 -36.38
CA GLY A 409 -6.46 0.57 -35.62
C GLY A 409 -6.38 0.75 -34.11
N ASN A 410 -6.96 -0.24 -33.41
CA ASN A 410 -7.07 -0.29 -31.97
C ASN A 410 -6.10 -1.33 -31.40
N TYR A 411 -5.26 -0.90 -30.47
CA TYR A 411 -4.23 -1.72 -29.86
C TYR A 411 -4.37 -1.76 -28.34
N THR A 412 -4.10 -2.94 -27.78
CA THR A 412 -3.93 -3.12 -26.34
C THR A 412 -2.48 -3.45 -26.06
N LEU A 413 -1.79 -2.58 -25.33
CA LEU A 413 -0.49 -2.86 -24.77
C LEU A 413 -0.67 -3.66 -23.48
N THR A 414 0.20 -4.63 -23.27
CA THR A 414 0.30 -5.40 -22.03
C THR A 414 1.71 -5.30 -21.49
N LEU A 415 1.85 -4.99 -20.20
CA LEU A 415 3.11 -4.96 -19.48
C LEU A 415 3.11 -6.02 -18.39
N VAL A 416 4.16 -6.84 -18.39
CA VAL A 416 4.55 -7.65 -17.23
C VAL A 416 5.82 -7.04 -16.66
N THR A 417 5.79 -6.60 -15.40
CA THR A 417 7.01 -6.26 -14.67
C THR A 417 7.49 -7.47 -13.92
N THR A 418 8.81 -7.61 -13.78
CA THR A 418 9.40 -8.64 -12.92
C THR A 418 10.38 -7.96 -12.00
N ASN A 419 10.31 -8.28 -10.71
CA ASN A 419 11.29 -7.83 -9.73
C ASN A 419 11.79 -9.05 -8.99
N TYR A 420 13.11 -9.23 -8.97
CA TYR A 420 13.75 -10.27 -8.16
C TYR A 420 13.14 -11.68 -8.36
N GLY A 421 12.75 -12.02 -9.59
CA GLY A 421 12.20 -13.33 -9.96
C GLY A 421 10.67 -13.48 -9.78
N VAL A 422 9.97 -12.45 -9.27
CA VAL A 422 8.51 -12.43 -9.14
C VAL A 422 7.91 -11.52 -10.21
N THR A 423 6.89 -12.00 -10.92
CA THR A 423 6.19 -11.26 -11.98
C THR A 423 4.95 -10.55 -11.45
N SER A 424 4.60 -9.41 -12.02
CA SER A 424 3.33 -8.73 -11.77
C SER A 424 2.15 -9.59 -12.19
N VAL A 425 1.15 -9.72 -11.31
CA VAL A 425 -0.09 -10.44 -11.59
C VAL A 425 -1.28 -9.64 -11.01
N PRO A 426 -2.34 -9.37 -11.80
CA PRO A 426 -2.41 -9.54 -13.26
C PRO A 426 -1.43 -8.59 -13.99
N PRO A 427 -1.12 -8.85 -15.28
CA PRO A 427 -0.39 -7.87 -16.08
C PRO A 427 -1.22 -6.60 -16.26
N CYS A 428 -0.55 -5.48 -16.54
CA CYS A 428 -1.22 -4.21 -16.76
C CYS A 428 -1.49 -3.98 -18.23
N THR A 429 -2.54 -3.24 -18.51
CA THR A 429 -2.93 -2.91 -19.87
C THR A 429 -3.08 -1.40 -20.08
N ALA A 430 -2.82 -0.96 -21.32
CA ALA A 430 -3.09 0.38 -21.80
C ALA A 430 -3.64 0.33 -23.23
N SER A 431 -4.43 1.32 -23.62
CA SER A 431 -4.98 1.42 -24.98
C SER A 431 -4.21 2.41 -25.85
N LEU A 432 -4.05 2.04 -27.12
CA LEU A 432 -3.61 2.94 -28.18
C LEU A 432 -4.62 2.88 -29.32
N ILE A 433 -5.12 4.04 -29.74
CA ILE A 433 -5.96 4.20 -30.93
C ILE A 433 -5.13 4.99 -31.95
N VAL A 434 -5.05 4.47 -33.18
CA VAL A 434 -4.46 5.18 -34.31
C VAL A 434 -5.55 5.41 -35.33
N ASN A 435 -5.90 6.67 -35.53
CA ASN A 435 -6.95 7.10 -36.44
C ASN A 435 -6.37 7.22 -37.86
N PRO A 436 -7.10 6.75 -38.89
CA PRO A 436 -6.68 6.91 -40.27
C PRO A 436 -6.70 8.39 -40.68
N LEU A 437 -5.88 8.72 -41.67
CA LEU A 437 -5.93 10.03 -42.29
C LEU A 437 -7.06 10.10 -43.34
N PRO A 438 -7.59 11.30 -43.64
CA PRO A 438 -8.44 11.53 -44.80
C PRO A 438 -7.82 11.00 -46.10
N SER A 439 -8.62 10.38 -46.96
CA SER A 439 -8.15 9.75 -48.21
C SER A 439 -8.16 10.71 -49.40
N VAL A 440 -7.27 11.71 -49.39
CA VAL A 440 -7.24 12.79 -50.39
C VAL A 440 -6.18 12.61 -51.48
N ASN A 441 -6.37 13.26 -52.63
CA ASN A 441 -5.45 13.30 -53.76
C ASN A 441 -5.29 14.72 -54.33
N ASN A 442 -4.21 14.97 -55.05
CA ASN A 442 -4.06 16.21 -55.81
C ASN A 442 -4.99 16.21 -57.04
N ALA A 443 -5.58 17.37 -57.33
CA ALA A 443 -6.50 17.59 -58.43
C ALA A 443 -5.96 18.64 -59.42
N SER A 444 -6.54 18.65 -60.63
CA SER A 444 -6.24 19.66 -61.64
C SER A 444 -7.48 20.05 -62.45
N ALA A 445 -7.55 21.31 -62.86
CA ALA A 445 -8.58 21.81 -63.77
C ALA A 445 -7.95 22.70 -64.85
N GLU A 446 -8.55 22.72 -66.04
CA GLU A 446 -8.06 23.51 -67.17
C GLU A 446 -9.18 24.34 -67.78
N PHE A 447 -8.87 25.60 -68.08
CA PHE A 447 -9.79 26.56 -68.68
C PHE A 447 -9.09 27.34 -69.80
N CYS A 448 -9.84 27.77 -70.82
CA CYS A 448 -9.38 28.82 -71.72
C CYS A 448 -9.52 30.18 -71.03
N GLU A 449 -8.67 31.15 -71.37
CA GLU A 449 -8.68 32.49 -70.75
C GLU A 449 -10.05 33.20 -70.86
N ASP A 450 -10.77 32.96 -71.95
CA ASP A 450 -12.11 33.53 -72.18
C ASP A 450 -13.23 32.83 -71.40
N ASN A 451 -12.97 31.67 -70.80
CA ASN A 451 -13.97 30.82 -70.15
C ASN A 451 -13.81 30.74 -68.62
N HIS A 452 -12.69 31.22 -68.06
CA HIS A 452 -12.47 31.19 -66.62
C HIS A 452 -13.02 32.45 -65.95
N GLU A 453 -13.93 32.25 -65.00
CA GLU A 453 -14.38 33.28 -64.07
C GLU A 453 -13.99 32.89 -62.64
N ASN A 454 -14.05 33.87 -61.72
CA ASN A 454 -13.85 33.63 -60.30
C ASN A 454 -14.70 32.44 -59.80
N THR A 455 -14.04 31.40 -59.29
CA THR A 455 -14.70 30.15 -58.87
C THR A 455 -14.50 29.92 -57.38
N VAL A 456 -15.52 29.41 -56.71
CA VAL A 456 -15.47 29.03 -55.28
C VAL A 456 -14.69 27.71 -55.14
N LEU A 457 -13.66 27.70 -54.29
CA LEU A 457 -12.76 26.56 -54.15
C LEU A 457 -13.43 25.33 -53.52
N SER A 458 -14.45 25.51 -52.68
CA SER A 458 -15.24 24.38 -52.15
C SER A 458 -15.99 23.59 -53.22
N GLY A 459 -16.10 24.12 -54.45
CA GLY A 459 -16.59 23.35 -55.59
C GLY A 459 -15.64 22.24 -56.05
N TYR A 460 -14.40 22.22 -55.57
CA TYR A 460 -13.38 21.23 -55.89
C TYR A 460 -13.09 20.24 -54.76
N ASP A 461 -13.87 20.26 -53.67
CA ASP A 461 -13.67 19.36 -52.51
C ASP A 461 -13.80 17.88 -52.94
N ASP A 462 -14.83 17.56 -53.75
CA ASP A 462 -15.00 16.22 -54.34
C ASP A 462 -13.83 15.84 -55.27
N ASN A 463 -13.21 16.81 -55.95
CA ASN A 463 -12.11 16.55 -56.89
C ASN A 463 -10.83 16.12 -56.16
N ILE A 464 -10.60 16.61 -54.95
CA ILE A 464 -9.49 16.17 -54.09
C ILE A 464 -9.84 14.91 -53.27
N GLY A 465 -11.08 14.42 -53.37
CA GLY A 465 -11.55 13.21 -52.71
C GLY A 465 -11.98 13.40 -51.25
N ALA A 466 -12.28 14.64 -50.84
CA ALA A 466 -12.83 14.90 -49.51
C ALA A 466 -14.25 14.31 -49.40
N GLU A 467 -14.56 13.70 -48.25
CA GLU A 467 -15.90 13.19 -47.96
C GLU A 467 -16.82 14.30 -47.38
N ALA A 468 -18.13 14.09 -47.44
CA ALA A 468 -19.11 15.14 -47.13
C ALA A 468 -19.15 15.58 -45.65
N ASP A 469 -18.58 14.78 -44.76
CA ASP A 469 -18.45 15.01 -43.32
C ASP A 469 -17.04 15.48 -42.91
N GLU A 470 -16.13 15.65 -43.85
CA GLU A 470 -14.80 16.21 -43.62
C GLU A 470 -14.82 17.74 -43.77
N ASP A 471 -14.00 18.44 -42.99
CA ASP A 471 -13.81 19.89 -43.12
C ASP A 471 -12.67 20.17 -44.11
N VAL A 472 -12.90 21.08 -45.07
CA VAL A 472 -11.90 21.45 -46.09
C VAL A 472 -11.59 22.94 -46.00
N VAL A 473 -10.32 23.24 -45.74
CA VAL A 473 -9.80 24.62 -45.73
C VAL A 473 -8.78 24.80 -46.85
N TRP A 474 -9.04 25.78 -47.73
CA TRP A 474 -8.18 26.11 -48.86
C TRP A 474 -7.26 27.30 -48.56
N TYR A 475 -6.06 27.24 -49.14
CA TYR A 475 -4.97 28.19 -48.95
C TYR A 475 -4.33 28.58 -50.29
N SER A 476 -3.85 29.81 -50.36
CA SER A 476 -3.17 30.37 -51.55
C SER A 476 -1.65 30.16 -51.54
N ASP A 477 -1.11 29.66 -50.44
CA ASP A 477 0.32 29.43 -50.21
C ASP A 477 0.61 28.01 -49.75
N SER A 478 1.79 27.49 -50.10
CA SER A 478 2.22 26.12 -49.74
C SER A 478 2.38 25.91 -48.23
N ASP A 479 2.62 26.99 -47.48
CA ASP A 479 2.78 26.97 -46.03
C ASP A 479 1.42 26.94 -45.30
N ARG A 480 0.30 27.05 -46.02
CA ARG A 480 -1.07 26.98 -45.52
C ARG A 480 -1.37 28.02 -44.45
N THR A 481 -0.99 29.27 -44.72
CA THR A 481 -1.17 30.39 -43.78
C THR A 481 -2.20 31.41 -44.26
N LEU A 482 -2.46 31.49 -45.56
CA LEU A 482 -3.35 32.44 -46.20
C LEU A 482 -4.59 31.73 -46.74
N ILE A 483 -5.62 31.65 -45.88
CA ILE A 483 -6.93 31.07 -46.22
C ILE A 483 -7.56 31.84 -47.39
N VAL A 484 -8.10 31.08 -48.34
CA VAL A 484 -8.77 31.60 -49.53
C VAL A 484 -10.01 30.74 -49.83
N THR A 485 -11.10 31.37 -50.26
CA THR A 485 -12.35 30.65 -50.59
C THR A 485 -12.68 30.70 -52.08
N GLU A 486 -12.03 31.58 -52.83
CA GLU A 486 -12.31 31.84 -54.25
C GLU A 486 -11.01 32.12 -54.99
N THR A 487 -10.93 31.74 -56.26
CA THR A 487 -9.71 31.88 -57.08
C THR A 487 -9.38 33.31 -57.48
N GLY A 488 -10.37 34.20 -57.46
CA GLY A 488 -10.33 35.43 -58.26
C GLY A 488 -10.29 35.16 -59.76
N ASN A 489 -10.09 36.22 -60.53
CA ASN A 489 -9.82 36.11 -61.96
C ASN A 489 -8.34 35.78 -62.18
N LEU A 490 -8.09 34.63 -62.79
CA LEU A 490 -6.74 34.13 -63.03
C LEU A 490 -6.21 34.57 -64.38
N SER A 491 -4.89 34.80 -64.44
CA SER A 491 -4.18 35.10 -65.69
C SER A 491 -3.71 33.81 -66.37
N VAL A 492 -3.36 33.88 -67.66
CA VAL A 492 -2.75 32.75 -68.38
C VAL A 492 -1.56 32.19 -67.60
N GLY A 493 -1.55 30.89 -67.37
CA GLY A 493 -0.55 30.19 -66.56
C GLY A 493 -1.15 29.17 -65.61
N VAL A 494 -0.29 28.57 -64.78
CA VAL A 494 -0.66 27.60 -63.75
C VAL A 494 -0.75 28.30 -62.40
N HIS A 495 -1.86 28.09 -61.70
CA HIS A 495 -2.11 28.60 -60.35
C HIS A 495 -2.37 27.41 -59.41
N THR A 496 -1.67 27.35 -58.29
CA THR A 496 -1.78 26.24 -57.34
C THR A 496 -2.43 26.71 -56.04
N TYR A 497 -3.42 25.95 -55.58
CA TYR A 497 -4.07 26.10 -54.28
C TYR A 497 -3.81 24.87 -53.43
N TYR A 498 -3.81 25.04 -52.12
CA TYR A 498 -3.47 23.98 -51.16
C TYR A 498 -4.67 23.75 -50.24
N ALA A 499 -5.10 22.51 -50.03
CA ALA A 499 -6.24 22.18 -49.19
C ALA A 499 -5.80 21.33 -47.99
N THR A 500 -6.22 21.69 -46.78
CA THR A 500 -6.16 20.81 -45.60
C THR A 500 -7.55 20.21 -45.42
N VAL A 501 -7.63 18.89 -45.43
CA VAL A 501 -8.85 18.14 -45.16
C VAL A 501 -8.74 17.52 -43.78
N THR A 502 -9.76 17.68 -42.93
CA THR A 502 -9.79 17.20 -41.55
C THR A 502 -11.02 16.30 -41.34
N ASN A 503 -10.82 15.07 -40.85
CA ASN A 503 -11.91 14.14 -40.55
C ASN A 503 -12.49 14.31 -39.14
N GLU A 504 -13.51 13.50 -38.79
CA GLU A 504 -14.16 13.51 -37.47
C GLU A 504 -13.23 13.19 -36.29
N ASP A 505 -12.10 12.54 -36.58
CA ASP A 505 -11.06 12.14 -35.65
C ASP A 505 -9.99 13.22 -35.44
N GLU A 506 -10.20 14.42 -36.01
CA GLU A 506 -9.26 15.55 -36.00
C GLU A 506 -7.92 15.25 -36.70
N CYS A 507 -7.91 14.30 -37.64
CA CYS A 507 -6.73 13.97 -38.45
C CYS A 507 -6.73 14.73 -39.77
N ASP A 508 -5.58 15.32 -40.08
CA ASP A 508 -5.41 16.16 -41.27
C ASP A 508 -4.72 15.42 -42.42
N SER A 509 -5.13 15.73 -43.65
CA SER A 509 -4.34 15.41 -44.85
C SER A 509 -4.23 16.57 -45.83
N PRO A 510 -3.04 16.73 -46.46
CA PRO A 510 -2.83 17.75 -47.47
C PRO A 510 -3.25 17.28 -48.87
N ALA A 511 -3.91 18.16 -49.61
CA ALA A 511 -4.10 18.07 -51.06
C ALA A 511 -3.70 19.37 -51.77
N GLU A 512 -3.58 19.31 -53.09
CA GLU A 512 -3.29 20.46 -53.97
C GLU A 512 -4.25 20.49 -55.16
N LEU A 513 -4.62 21.70 -55.61
CA LEU A 513 -5.38 21.94 -56.84
C LEU A 513 -4.57 22.81 -57.79
N ALA A 514 -4.25 22.29 -58.98
CA ALA A 514 -3.62 23.05 -60.05
C ALA A 514 -4.67 23.52 -61.08
N ILE A 515 -4.86 24.83 -61.22
CA ILE A 515 -5.72 25.43 -62.24
C ILE A 515 -4.84 26.00 -63.36
N THR A 516 -4.99 25.49 -64.57
CA THR A 516 -4.28 25.99 -65.75
C THR A 516 -5.20 26.84 -66.62
N ILE A 517 -4.80 28.09 -66.85
CA ILE A 517 -5.46 29.00 -67.79
C ILE A 517 -4.67 29.03 -69.10
N ASN A 518 -5.26 28.45 -70.15
CA ASN A 518 -4.71 28.41 -71.49
C ASN A 518 -5.03 29.70 -72.25
N ALA A 519 -4.04 30.31 -72.91
CA ALA A 519 -4.26 31.47 -73.77
C ALA A 519 -5.23 31.13 -74.91
N ALA A 520 -6.02 32.10 -75.36
CA ALA A 520 -6.85 31.93 -76.53
C ALA A 520 -5.97 31.68 -77.78
N PRO A 521 -6.43 30.85 -78.73
CA PRO A 521 -5.74 30.69 -80.00
C PRO A 521 -5.64 32.05 -80.71
N SER A 522 -4.44 32.42 -81.14
CA SER A 522 -4.19 33.67 -81.85
C SER A 522 -4.67 33.59 -83.30
N VAL A 523 -5.94 33.88 -83.55
CA VAL A 523 -6.49 33.94 -84.91
C VAL A 523 -6.24 35.29 -85.59
N ASN A 524 -5.93 35.27 -86.88
CA ASN A 524 -5.69 36.46 -87.71
C ASN A 524 -6.75 36.60 -88.81
N ASN A 525 -7.09 37.84 -89.18
CA ASN A 525 -7.93 38.06 -90.35
C ASN A 525 -7.15 37.71 -91.63
N ALA A 526 -7.71 36.84 -92.46
CA ALA A 526 -7.19 36.53 -93.79
C ALA A 526 -8.13 37.03 -94.88
N SER A 527 -7.57 37.53 -95.97
CA SER A 527 -8.32 37.92 -97.17
C SER A 527 -7.87 37.08 -98.36
N ALA A 528 -8.83 36.61 -99.16
CA ALA A 528 -8.58 35.99 -100.44
C ALA A 528 -9.24 36.83 -101.53
N GLU A 529 -8.52 37.09 -102.61
CA GLU A 529 -9.03 37.83 -103.77
C GLU A 529 -9.11 36.92 -105.00
N PHE A 530 -10.21 37.04 -105.74
CA PHE A 530 -10.48 36.27 -106.94
C PHE A 530 -10.84 37.23 -108.08
N CYS A 531 -10.43 36.90 -109.30
CA CYS A 531 -10.99 37.54 -110.50
C CYS A 531 -12.41 36.99 -110.75
N GLU A 532 -13.36 37.84 -111.17
CA GLU A 532 -14.78 37.47 -111.35
C GLU A 532 -14.96 36.19 -112.19
N ASP A 533 -14.19 36.07 -113.27
CA ASP A 533 -14.25 34.96 -114.22
C ASP A 533 -13.67 33.62 -113.68
N ASN A 534 -12.97 33.65 -112.53
CA ASN A 534 -12.24 32.50 -111.96
C ASN A 534 -12.75 32.06 -110.58
N HIS A 535 -13.78 32.71 -110.02
CA HIS A 535 -14.32 32.32 -108.71
C HIS A 535 -15.33 31.18 -108.84
N GLU A 536 -14.95 30.00 -108.34
CA GLU A 536 -15.84 28.84 -108.18
C GLU A 536 -16.28 28.67 -106.71
N ASN A 537 -17.11 27.65 -106.44
CA ASN A 537 -17.58 27.36 -105.08
C ASN A 537 -16.39 27.01 -104.17
N THR A 538 -16.08 27.90 -103.22
CA THR A 538 -14.90 27.80 -102.37
C THR A 538 -15.24 27.14 -101.03
N VAL A 539 -14.47 26.11 -100.66
CA VAL A 539 -14.58 25.46 -99.35
C VAL A 539 -13.78 26.28 -98.33
N LEU A 540 -14.48 26.92 -97.39
CA LEU A 540 -13.85 27.84 -96.42
C LEU A 540 -12.84 27.17 -95.48
N SER A 541 -13.01 25.88 -95.16
CA SER A 541 -12.04 25.14 -94.33
C SER A 541 -10.67 24.94 -94.99
N GLY A 542 -10.53 25.25 -96.29
CA GLY A 542 -9.22 25.29 -96.95
C GLY A 542 -8.36 26.51 -96.55
N TYR A 543 -8.90 27.42 -95.74
CA TYR A 543 -8.26 28.66 -95.30
C TYR A 543 -7.98 28.69 -93.78
N ASP A 544 -8.19 27.58 -93.07
CA ASP A 544 -8.01 27.50 -91.61
C ASP A 544 -6.56 27.86 -91.20
N ASP A 545 -5.56 27.34 -91.92
CA ASP A 545 -4.13 27.68 -91.72
C ASP A 545 -3.86 29.19 -91.90
N ASN A 546 -4.58 29.88 -92.80
CA ASN A 546 -4.37 31.30 -93.10
C ASN A 546 -4.89 32.21 -91.99
N ILE A 547 -5.86 31.73 -91.21
CA ILE A 547 -6.38 32.44 -90.04
C ILE A 547 -5.72 31.96 -88.73
N GLY A 548 -4.80 30.99 -88.79
CA GLY A 548 -4.11 30.44 -87.63
C GLY A 548 -4.99 29.54 -86.74
N ALA A 549 -6.00 28.91 -87.34
CA ALA A 549 -6.97 28.02 -86.68
C ALA A 549 -6.58 26.53 -86.77
#